data_AF-T1C7N7-F1
#
_entry.id   AF-T1C7N7-F1
#
_cell.length_a   1.000
_cell.length_b   1.000
_cell.length_c   1.000
_cell.angle_alpha   90.00
_cell.angle_beta   90.00
_cell.angle_gamma   90.00
#
_symmetry.space_group_name_H-M   'P 1'
#
loop_
_entity.id
_entity.type
_entity.pdbx_description
1 polymer ?
#
loop_
_entity_poly.entity_id
_entity_poly.type
_entity_poly.pdbx_seq_one_letter_code
_entity_poly.pdbx_strand_id
1 'polypeptide(L)' 'VNGGADSKATYKVGLEFRPIESLLFRGNFATAFRAPDLGYAFIGPSGYYSTTNDYYRCAVLEPGVPLDQCTYAPS' A
#
# COMPACT_ATOMS: atom_id res chain seq x y z
N VAL A 1 -5.97 7.24 30.17
CA VAL A 1 -5.46 7.27 28.77
C VAL A 1 -6.31 8.24 28.00
N ASN A 2 -5.73 9.32 27.44
CA ASN A 2 -6.47 10.28 26.63
C ASN A 2 -6.71 9.65 25.25
N GLY A 3 -7.96 9.29 24.95
CA GLY A 3 -8.35 8.75 23.65
C GLY A 3 -8.24 9.83 22.59
N GLY A 4 -7.13 9.82 21.86
CA GLY A 4 -6.94 10.64 20.67
C GLY A 4 -8.10 10.39 19.71
N ALA A 5 -8.78 11.47 19.33
CA ALA A 5 -9.93 11.45 18.45
C ALA A 5 -9.52 11.02 17.04
N ASP A 6 -9.46 9.72 16.78
CA ASP A 6 -9.48 9.16 15.41
C ASP A 6 -10.92 9.19 14.83
N SER A 7 -11.68 10.25 15.13
CA SER A 7 -13.04 10.43 14.63
C SER A 7 -13.01 11.38 13.44
N LYS A 8 -12.86 10.83 12.22
CA LYS A 8 -13.09 11.62 11.00
C LYS A 8 -14.59 11.80 10.78
N ALA A 9 -15.11 12.97 11.16
CA ALA A 9 -16.50 13.32 10.91
C ALA A 9 -16.80 13.25 9.41
N THR A 10 -17.69 12.33 9.04
CA THR A 10 -18.15 12.15 7.66
C THR A 10 -19.51 12.82 7.53
N TYR A 11 -19.64 13.75 6.59
CA TYR A 11 -20.87 14.53 6.39
C TYR A 11 -21.45 14.31 5.01
N LYS A 12 -22.78 14.32 4.94
CA LYS A 12 -23.56 14.17 3.72
C LYS A 12 -24.68 15.20 3.72
N VAL A 13 -24.78 15.91 2.60
CA VAL A 13 -25.88 16.84 2.31
C VAL A 13 -26.52 16.41 1.00
N GLY A 14 -27.84 16.29 1.00
CA GLY A 14 -28.63 15.98 -0.18
C GLY A 14 -29.64 17.10 -0.41
N LEU A 15 -29.82 17.48 -1.67
CA LEU A 15 -30.85 18.41 -2.10
C LEU A 15 -31.66 17.75 -3.22
N GLU A 16 -32.97 17.76 -3.06
CA GLU A 16 -33.91 17.30 -4.07
C GLU A 16 -34.86 18.43 -4.43
N PHE A 17 -34.94 18.73 -5.72
CA PHE A 17 -35.80 19.76 -6.26
C PHE A 17 -36.66 19.17 -7.37
N ARG A 18 -37.98 19.21 -7.19
CA ARG A 18 -38.97 18.73 -8.16
C ARG A 18 -39.76 19.92 -8.70
N PRO A 19 -39.37 20.51 -9.83
CA PRO A 19 -40.11 21.62 -10.42
C PRO A 19 -41.46 21.19 -11.02
N ILE A 20 -41.59 19.95 -11.50
CA ILE A 20 -42.83 19.33 -11.99
C ILE A 20 -42.80 17.84 -11.65
N GLU A 21 -43.94 17.15 -11.63
CA GLU A 21 -44.02 15.74 -11.20
C GLU A 21 -43.15 14.78 -12.03
N SER A 22 -42.88 15.12 -13.29
CA SER A 22 -42.08 14.32 -14.22
C SER A 22 -40.58 14.60 -14.17
N LEU A 23 -40.12 15.63 -13.45
CA LEU A 23 -38.71 16.03 -13.44
C LEU A 23 -38.20 16.20 -12.01
N LEU A 24 -37.15 15.44 -11.67
CA LEU A 24 -36.49 15.47 -10.37
C LEU A 24 -35.01 15.80 -10.53
N PHE A 25 -34.60 16.91 -9.94
CA PHE A 25 -33.19 17.27 -9.78
C PHE A 25 -32.70 16.82 -8.41
N ARG A 26 -31.61 16.07 -8.39
CA ARG A 26 -30.99 15.55 -7.16
C ARG A 26 -29.52 15.91 -7.13
N GLY A 27 -29.13 16.72 -6.16
CA GLY A 27 -27.74 17.00 -5.82
C GLY A 27 -27.35 16.24 -4.55
N ASN A 28 -26.22 15.55 -4.55
CA ASN A 28 -25.68 14.91 -3.36
C ASN A 28 -24.20 15.29 -3.20
N PHE A 29 -23.85 15.75 -2.00
CA PHE A 29 -22.47 15.99 -1.61
C PHE A 29 -22.19 15.19 -0.34
N ALA A 30 -21.32 14.19 -0.45
CA ALA A 30 -20.95 13.32 0.66
C ALA A 30 -19.43 13.18 0.72
N THR A 31 -18.90 13.22 1.93
CA THR A 31 -17.55 12.74 2.20
C THR A 31 -17.62 11.26 2.59
N ALA A 32 -16.51 10.55 2.45
CA ALA A 32 -16.38 9.16 2.92
C ALA A 32 -15.03 9.00 3.63
N PHE A 33 -14.99 8.14 4.63
CA PHE A 33 -13.74 7.71 5.24
C PHE A 33 -13.32 6.36 4.66
N ARG A 34 -12.08 6.28 4.20
CA ARG A 34 -11.42 5.01 3.86
C ARG A 34 -10.26 4.81 4.81
N ALA A 35 -10.34 3.77 5.63
CA ALA A 35 -9.24 3.38 6.50
C ALA A 35 -8.08 2.83 5.66
N PRO A 36 -6.82 3.04 6.08
CA PRO A 36 -5.66 2.43 5.43
C PRO A 36 -5.72 0.90 5.59
N ASP A 37 -5.47 0.18 4.50
CA ASP A 37 -5.32 -1.27 4.54
C ASP A 37 -4.02 -1.67 5.28
N LEU A 38 -4.01 -2.88 5.84
CA LEU A 38 -2.88 -3.43 6.58
C LEU A 38 -1.58 -3.45 5.77
N GLY A 39 -1.67 -3.56 4.44
CA GLY A 39 -0.51 -3.48 3.55
C GLY A 39 0.14 -2.10 3.61
N TYR A 40 -0.64 -1.03 3.43
CA TYR A 40 -0.13 0.35 3.51
C TYR A 40 0.33 0.75 4.93
N ALA A 41 -0.26 0.17 5.98
CA ALA A 41 0.06 0.50 7.36
C ALA A 41 1.30 -0.23 7.93
N PHE A 42 1.55 -1.47 7.51
CA PHE A 42 2.61 -2.32 8.08
C PHE A 42 3.75 -2.66 7.12
N ILE A 43 3.55 -2.41 5.83
CA ILE A 43 4.62 -2.51 4.84
C ILE A 43 5.09 -1.07 4.62
N GLY A 44 6.09 -0.65 5.40
CA GLY A 44 6.96 0.47 4.99
C GLY A 44 7.55 0.20 3.60
N PRO A 45 8.45 1.02 3.04
CA PRO A 45 9.13 0.68 1.79
C PRO A 45 10.03 -0.56 1.99
N SER A 46 9.44 -1.75 2.06
CA SER A 46 10.13 -3.01 2.16
C SER A 46 10.58 -3.33 0.75
N GLY A 47 11.76 -2.82 0.39
CA GLY A 47 12.55 -3.40 -0.66
C GLY A 47 12.75 -4.87 -0.31
N TYR A 48 11.94 -5.73 -0.92
CA TYR A 48 12.15 -7.16 -0.87
C TYR A 48 13.38 -7.43 -1.73
N TYR A 49 14.56 -7.43 -1.11
CA TYR A 49 15.77 -7.93 -1.74
C TYR A 49 15.88 -9.41 -1.39
N SER A 50 15.30 -10.29 -2.23
CA SER A 50 15.70 -11.69 -2.22
C SER A 50 17.04 -11.80 -2.92
N THR A 51 18.13 -11.52 -2.21
CA THR A 51 19.43 -11.97 -2.67
C THR A 51 19.54 -13.45 -2.32
N THR A 52 19.37 -14.30 -3.34
CA THR A 52 19.66 -15.73 -3.26
C THR A 52 21.09 -15.95 -3.75
N ASN A 53 21.86 -16.77 -3.02
CA ASN A 53 23.22 -17.14 -3.42
C ASN A 53 23.19 -18.01 -4.69
N ASP A 54 23.79 -17.54 -5.78
CA ASP A 54 23.95 -18.30 -7.02
C ASP A 54 25.32 -19.00 -7.05
N TYR A 55 25.37 -20.18 -6.41
CA TYR A 55 26.56 -21.02 -6.37
C TYR A 55 27.05 -21.44 -7.76
N TYR A 56 26.16 -21.53 -8.75
CA TYR A 56 26.52 -21.93 -10.11
C TYR A 56 27.30 -20.83 -10.82
N ARG A 57 26.84 -19.57 -10.71
CA ARG A 57 27.59 -18.41 -11.22
C ARG A 57 28.95 -18.26 -10.56
N CYS A 58 29.05 -18.50 -9.25
CA CYS A 58 30.33 -18.50 -8.54
C CYS A 58 31.30 -19.55 -9.10
N ALA A 59 30.84 -20.78 -9.31
CA ALA A 59 31.68 -21.86 -9.83
C ALA A 59 32.19 -21.59 -11.26
N VAL A 60 31.41 -20.88 -12.09
CA VAL A 60 31.78 -20.58 -13.48
C VAL A 60 32.69 -19.37 -13.60
N LEU A 61 32.43 -18.31 -12.81
CA LEU A 61 33.14 -17.03 -12.94
C LEU A 61 34.34 -16.92 -11.98
N GLU A 62 34.30 -17.61 -10.84
CA GLU A 62 35.31 -17.53 -9.78
C GLU A 62 35.71 -18.94 -9.27
N PRO A 63 36.26 -19.82 -10.14
CA PRO A 63 36.52 -21.24 -9.82
C PRO A 63 37.59 -21.48 -8.73
N GLY A 64 38.30 -20.45 -8.30
CA GLY A 64 39.34 -20.51 -7.27
C GLY A 64 38.95 -19.94 -5.92
N VAL A 65 37.71 -19.46 -5.76
CA VAL A 65 37.22 -18.80 -4.54
C VAL A 65 36.25 -19.74 -3.83
N PRO A 66 36.35 -19.92 -2.50
CA PRO A 66 35.39 -20.72 -1.76
C PRO A 66 34.00 -20.07 -1.79
N LEU A 67 32.94 -20.90 -1.80
CA LEU A 67 31.56 -20.49 -2.09
C LEU A 67 30.97 -19.45 -1.11
N ASP A 68 31.58 -19.31 0.07
CA ASP A 68 31.25 -18.36 1.12
C ASP A 68 31.89 -16.97 0.92
N GLN A 69 32.88 -16.84 0.02
CA GLN A 69 33.60 -15.60 -0.27
C GLN A 69 33.43 -15.13 -1.72
N CYS A 70 32.51 -15.73 -2.47
CA CYS A 70 32.22 -15.36 -3.84
C CYS A 70 31.54 -13.99 -3.92
N THR A 71 31.83 -13.23 -4.97
CA THR A 71 31.24 -11.89 -5.22
C THR A 71 29.71 -11.94 -5.38
N TYR A 72 29.17 -13.11 -5.78
CA TYR A 72 27.73 -13.35 -5.94
C TYR A 72 27.07 -14.05 -4.75
N ALA A 73 27.82 -14.30 -3.67
CA ALA A 73 27.23 -14.62 -2.39
C ALA A 73 26.74 -13.31 -1.75
N PRO A 74 25.46 -13.18 -1.37
CA PRO A 74 25.04 -12.02 -0.61
C PRO A 74 25.71 -12.03 0.76
N SER A 75 26.35 -10.91 1.11
CA SER A 75 26.78 -10.60 2.47
C SER A 75 25.59 -10.55 3.43
#